data_AF-A0A925MJC9-F1
#
_entry.id   AF-A0A925MJC9-F1
#
_cell.length_a   1.000
_cell.length_b   1.000
_cell.length_c   1.000
_cell.angle_alpha   90.00
_cell.angle_beta   90.00
_cell.angle_gamma   90.00
#
_symmetry.space_group_name_H-M   'P 1'
#
loop_
_entity.id
_entity.type
_entity.pdbx_description
1 polymer ?
#
loop_
_entity_poly.entity_id
_entity_poly.type
_entity_poly.pdbx_seq_one_letter_code
_entity_poly.pdbx_strand_id
1 'polypeptide(L)'
;MSPVEFEKLFQAAKAIEPAFQEHDFQQAIYLLPRWAGKAGDWEAAAEREIARPGGLGHAGYAKVLSSVLGYGAYGFIFAESKASWPLAEKGFEELRTTYPNSKRILNDYAYVVSVKGDDKPALKRLLEEIGPDFIAARWRDSPEYFEKMKIWANKPN
;
A
#
# COMPACT_ATOMS: atom_id res chain seq x y z
N MET A 1 -5.03 -24.07 -8.24
CA MET A 1 -6.02 -23.23 -8.95
C MET A 1 -5.31 -22.55 -10.10
N SER A 2 -5.79 -22.75 -11.33
CA SER A 2 -5.27 -22.10 -12.53
C SER A 2 -5.58 -20.59 -12.55
N PRO A 3 -4.86 -19.78 -13.34
CA PRO A 3 -5.14 -18.34 -13.44
C PRO A 3 -6.57 -18.01 -13.85
N VAL A 4 -7.17 -18.84 -14.74
CA VAL A 4 -8.55 -18.67 -15.19
C VAL A 4 -9.56 -18.95 -14.07
N GLU A 5 -9.34 -20.03 -13.30
CA GLU A 5 -10.19 -20.36 -12.16
C GLU A 5 -10.11 -19.30 -11.06
N PHE A 6 -8.90 -18.78 -10.80
CA PHE A 6 -8.70 -17.71 -9.82
C PHE A 6 -9.40 -16.42 -10.24
N GLU A 7 -9.21 -15.99 -11.49
CA GLU A 7 -9.86 -14.79 -12.00
C GLU A 7 -11.38 -14.90 -11.93
N LYS A 8 -11.95 -16.06 -12.29
CA LYS A 8 -13.39 -16.28 -12.16
C LYS A 8 -13.88 -16.17 -10.72
N LEU A 9 -13.14 -16.72 -9.76
CA LEU A 9 -13.45 -16.61 -8.33
C LEU A 9 -13.35 -15.17 -7.84
N PHE A 10 -12.28 -14.46 -8.23
CA PHE A 10 -12.08 -13.06 -7.89
C PHE A 10 -13.22 -12.18 -8.41
N GLN A 11 -13.61 -12.33 -9.68
CA GLN A 11 -14.72 -11.55 -10.24
C GLN A 11 -16.06 -11.86 -9.55
N ALA A 12 -16.31 -13.12 -9.19
CA ALA A 12 -17.50 -13.49 -8.44
C ALA A 12 -17.51 -12.83 -7.05
N ALA A 13 -16.38 -12.82 -6.34
CA ALA A 13 -16.25 -12.17 -5.04
C ALA A 13 -16.45 -10.65 -5.14
N LYS A 14 -15.81 -10.00 -6.12
CA LYS A 14 -15.93 -8.55 -6.37
C LYS A 14 -17.32 -8.12 -6.84
N ALA A 15 -18.11 -9.03 -7.41
CA ALA A 15 -19.51 -8.75 -7.72
C ALA A 15 -20.40 -8.71 -6.46
N ILE A 16 -20.03 -9.43 -5.40
CA ILE A 16 -20.76 -9.46 -4.13
C ILE A 16 -20.29 -8.33 -3.21
N GLU A 17 -18.97 -8.15 -3.06
CA GLU A 17 -18.36 -7.15 -2.18
C GLU A 17 -17.24 -6.36 -2.91
N PRO A 18 -17.60 -5.41 -3.80
CA PRO A 18 -16.60 -4.70 -4.61
C PRO A 18 -15.62 -3.85 -3.80
N ALA A 19 -16.01 -3.39 -2.61
CA ALA A 19 -15.20 -2.57 -1.73
C ALA A 19 -14.41 -3.37 -0.68
N PHE A 20 -14.54 -4.70 -0.62
CA PHE A 20 -13.82 -5.51 0.36
C PHE A 20 -12.37 -5.71 -0.05
N GLN A 21 -11.49 -4.92 0.57
CA GLN A 21 -10.07 -4.77 0.22
C GLN A 21 -9.29 -6.10 0.17
N GLU A 22 -9.69 -7.12 0.94
CA GLU A 22 -8.93 -8.36 1.01
C GLU A 22 -9.00 -9.14 -0.29
N HIS A 23 -10.06 -8.97 -1.09
CA HIS A 23 -10.10 -9.55 -2.43
C HIS A 23 -8.96 -9.02 -3.31
N ASP A 24 -8.74 -7.71 -3.30
CA ASP A 24 -7.70 -7.06 -4.10
C ASP A 24 -6.30 -7.43 -3.59
N PHE A 25 -6.12 -7.54 -2.28
CA PHE A 25 -4.87 -8.02 -1.70
C PHE A 25 -4.56 -9.48 -2.10
N GLN A 26 -5.55 -10.38 -2.01
CA GLN A 26 -5.36 -11.78 -2.42
C GLN A 26 -5.06 -11.90 -3.92
N GLN A 27 -5.70 -11.07 -4.77
CA GLN A 27 -5.36 -11.00 -6.18
C GLN A 27 -3.93 -10.53 -6.39
N ALA A 28 -3.49 -9.47 -5.70
CA ALA A 28 -2.14 -8.97 -5.81
C ALA A 28 -1.09 -10.03 -5.41
N ILE A 29 -1.31 -10.75 -4.29
CA ILE A 29 -0.42 -11.84 -3.87
C ILE A 29 -0.39 -12.97 -4.89
N TYR A 30 -1.55 -13.41 -5.39
CA TYR A 30 -1.61 -14.47 -6.41
C TYR A 30 -0.81 -14.12 -7.66
N LEU A 31 -0.82 -12.84 -8.05
CA LEU A 31 -0.14 -12.30 -9.23
C LEU A 31 1.35 -11.93 -9.00
N LEU A 32 1.92 -12.18 -7.82
CA LEU A 32 3.37 -12.00 -7.65
C LEU A 32 4.16 -13.04 -8.46
N PRO A 33 5.37 -12.71 -8.97
CA PRO A 33 6.20 -13.62 -9.78
C PRO A 33 6.57 -14.95 -9.12
N ARG A 34 6.62 -14.99 -7.78
CA ARG A 34 6.92 -16.22 -7.03
C ARG A 34 5.73 -17.19 -6.95
N TRP A 35 4.56 -16.76 -7.39
CA TRP A 35 3.32 -17.53 -7.39
C TRP A 35 2.86 -17.79 -8.82
N ALA A 36 1.78 -17.17 -9.30
CA ALA A 36 1.19 -17.46 -10.61
C ALA A 36 1.35 -16.33 -11.64
N GLY A 37 1.86 -15.16 -11.24
CA GLY A 37 1.97 -13.99 -12.12
C GLY A 37 3.37 -13.77 -12.70
N LYS A 38 3.49 -12.67 -13.44
CA LYS A 38 4.72 -12.13 -14.01
C LYS A 38 5.00 -10.74 -13.42
N ALA A 39 6.21 -10.24 -13.63
CA ALA A 39 6.56 -8.89 -13.20
C ALA A 39 5.63 -7.84 -13.84
N GLY A 40 4.95 -7.05 -13.01
CA GLY A 40 3.97 -6.06 -13.45
C GLY A 40 2.50 -6.50 -13.38
N ASP A 41 2.21 -7.79 -13.15
CA ASP A 41 0.83 -8.29 -13.21
C ASP A 41 -0.03 -7.79 -12.03
N TRP A 42 0.53 -7.78 -10.81
CA TRP A 42 -0.22 -7.33 -9.63
C TRP A 42 -0.50 -5.83 -9.69
N GLU A 43 0.46 -5.05 -10.18
CA GLU A 43 0.32 -3.61 -10.38
C GLU A 43 -0.76 -3.31 -11.41
N ALA A 44 -0.68 -3.97 -12.57
CA ALA A 44 -1.67 -3.80 -13.64
C ALA A 44 -3.08 -4.23 -13.20
N ALA A 45 -3.20 -5.23 -12.32
CA ALA A 45 -4.49 -5.62 -11.75
C ALA A 45 -5.01 -4.57 -10.77
N ALA A 46 -4.18 -4.10 -9.83
CA ALA A 46 -4.54 -3.06 -8.88
C ALA A 46 -4.94 -1.75 -9.57
N GLU A 47 -4.28 -1.38 -10.68
CA GLU A 47 -4.64 -0.21 -11.48
C GLU A 47 -6.01 -0.36 -12.16
N ARG A 48 -6.31 -1.55 -12.70
CA ARG A 48 -7.63 -1.83 -13.29
C ARG A 48 -8.76 -1.71 -12.27
N GLU A 49 -8.51 -2.12 -11.03
CA GLU A 49 -9.50 -2.05 -9.95
C GLU A 49 -9.87 -0.62 -9.53
N ILE A 50 -9.05 0.39 -9.85
CA ILE A 50 -9.37 1.80 -9.58
C ILE A 50 -10.68 2.20 -10.28
N ALA A 51 -10.94 1.67 -11.48
CA ALA A 51 -12.12 2.00 -12.27
C ALA A 51 -13.36 1.13 -11.94
N ARG A 52 -13.26 0.19 -10.98
CA ARG A 52 -14.36 -0.73 -10.70
C ARG A 52 -15.56 0.00 -10.07
N PRO A 53 -16.78 -0.16 -10.62
CA PRO A 53 -17.99 0.36 -9.98
C PRO A 53 -18.19 -0.20 -8.56
N GLY A 54 -18.43 0.69 -7.59
CA GLY A 54 -18.56 0.31 -6.19
C GLY A 54 -17.25 -0.13 -5.51
N GLY A 55 -16.12 -0.05 -6.21
CA GLY A 55 -14.80 -0.33 -5.67
C GLY A 55 -14.25 0.84 -4.85
N LEU A 56 -13.04 0.66 -4.33
CA LEU A 56 -12.36 1.64 -3.47
C LEU A 56 -11.59 2.72 -4.26
N GLY A 57 -11.50 2.66 -5.59
CA GLY A 57 -10.73 3.62 -6.37
C GLY A 57 -9.24 3.64 -5.98
N HIS A 58 -8.62 4.83 -5.92
CA HIS A 58 -7.21 4.97 -5.54
C HIS A 58 -6.95 4.52 -4.09
N ALA A 59 -7.92 4.70 -3.20
CA ALA A 59 -7.83 4.17 -1.83
C ALA A 59 -7.62 2.64 -1.81
N GLY A 60 -8.21 1.91 -2.76
CA GLY A 60 -7.98 0.47 -2.96
C GLY A 60 -6.53 0.20 -3.39
N TYR A 61 -6.03 0.95 -4.37
CA TYR A 61 -4.65 0.86 -4.84
C TYR A 61 -3.64 1.06 -3.71
N ALA A 62 -3.78 2.14 -2.93
CA ALA A 62 -2.90 2.43 -1.80
C ALA A 62 -2.89 1.32 -0.74
N LYS A 63 -4.07 0.75 -0.43
CA LYS A 63 -4.20 -0.38 0.49
C LYS A 63 -3.50 -1.63 -0.04
N VAL A 64 -3.70 -1.99 -1.31
CA VAL A 64 -3.04 -3.15 -1.93
C VAL A 64 -1.52 -2.99 -1.89
N LEU A 65 -1.00 -1.83 -2.31
CA LEU A 65 0.43 -1.55 -2.28
C LEU A 65 0.99 -1.65 -0.85
N SER A 66 0.32 -1.04 0.13
CA SER A 66 0.71 -1.13 1.54
C SER A 66 0.72 -2.57 2.05
N SER A 67 -0.27 -3.39 1.65
CA SER A 67 -0.34 -4.79 2.05
C SER A 67 0.73 -5.65 1.37
N VAL A 68 1.02 -5.43 0.09
CA VAL A 68 2.12 -6.11 -0.64
C VAL A 68 3.47 -5.77 -0.01
N LEU A 69 3.68 -4.51 0.36
CA LEU A 69 4.88 -4.07 1.08
C LEU A 69 4.96 -4.69 2.48
N GLY A 70 3.86 -4.72 3.23
CA GLY A 70 3.78 -5.35 4.55
C GLY A 70 3.95 -6.88 4.52
N TYR A 71 3.54 -7.53 3.42
CA TYR A 71 3.78 -8.94 3.17
C TYR A 71 5.27 -9.26 2.93
N GLY A 72 6.11 -8.26 2.68
CA GLY A 72 7.53 -8.45 2.43
C GLY A 72 7.83 -9.00 1.04
N ALA A 73 6.96 -8.76 0.07
CA ALA A 73 7.21 -9.13 -1.33
C ALA A 73 8.41 -8.38 -1.91
N TYR A 74 8.67 -7.16 -1.42
CA TYR A 74 9.68 -6.22 -1.92
C TYR A 74 10.40 -5.51 -0.77
N GLY A 75 11.69 -5.26 -0.97
CA GLY A 75 12.50 -4.44 -0.06
C GLY A 75 12.35 -2.95 -0.37
N PHE A 76 12.44 -2.61 -1.66
CA PHE A 76 12.29 -1.27 -2.24
C PHE A 76 11.23 -1.31 -3.35
N ILE A 77 9.94 -1.37 -2.98
CA ILE A 77 8.84 -1.64 -3.92
C ILE A 77 8.82 -0.72 -5.14
N PHE A 78 9.14 0.58 -5.01
CA PHE A 78 9.16 1.52 -6.13
C PHE A 78 10.38 1.37 -7.06
N ALA A 79 11.45 0.74 -6.60
CA ALA A 79 12.63 0.44 -7.42
C ALA A 79 12.59 -0.97 -8.02
N GLU A 80 11.91 -1.91 -7.37
CA GLU A 80 11.88 -3.33 -7.71
C GLU A 80 10.62 -3.75 -8.49
N SER A 81 9.64 -2.86 -8.62
CA SER A 81 8.33 -3.16 -9.22
C SER A 81 7.83 -2.00 -10.08
N LYS A 82 6.67 -2.16 -10.70
CA LYS A 82 5.99 -1.09 -11.46
C LYS A 82 5.02 -0.27 -10.60
N ALA A 83 5.12 -0.37 -9.28
CA ALA A 83 4.25 0.36 -8.37
C ALA A 83 4.31 1.88 -8.63
N SER A 84 3.14 2.51 -8.66
CA SER A 84 2.98 3.92 -9.00
C SER A 84 2.82 4.74 -7.73
N TRP A 85 3.84 5.54 -7.42
CA TRP A 85 3.76 6.50 -6.32
C TRP A 85 2.59 7.49 -6.46
N PRO A 86 2.37 8.14 -7.63
CA PRO A 86 1.25 9.08 -7.76
C PRO A 86 -0.14 8.48 -7.46
N LEU A 87 -0.35 7.20 -7.80
CA LEU A 87 -1.61 6.50 -7.48
C LEU A 87 -1.70 6.17 -5.99
N ALA A 88 -0.59 5.73 -5.39
CA ALA A 88 -0.51 5.43 -3.96
C ALA A 88 -0.75 6.67 -3.11
N GLU A 89 -0.07 7.77 -3.42
CA GLU A 89 -0.20 9.07 -2.75
C GLU A 89 -1.65 9.56 -2.81
N LYS A 90 -2.24 9.61 -4.01
CA LYS A 90 -3.65 9.99 -4.17
C LYS A 90 -4.58 9.12 -3.34
N GLY A 91 -4.37 7.81 -3.35
CA GLY A 91 -5.17 6.88 -2.55
C GLY A 91 -5.03 7.10 -1.05
N PHE A 92 -3.83 7.39 -0.55
CA PHE A 92 -3.63 7.72 0.85
C PHE A 92 -4.28 9.05 1.23
N GLU A 93 -4.18 10.09 0.41
CA GLU A 93 -4.84 11.38 0.67
C GLU A 93 -6.39 11.23 0.68
N GLU A 94 -6.96 10.42 -0.22
CA GLU A 94 -8.39 10.05 -0.20
C GLU A 94 -8.76 9.30 1.10
N LEU A 95 -7.92 8.35 1.53
CA LEU A 95 -8.11 7.62 2.79
C LEU A 95 -8.01 8.51 4.02
N ARG A 96 -7.07 9.46 4.04
CA ARG A 96 -6.89 10.42 5.12
C ARG A 96 -8.04 11.42 5.18
N THR A 97 -8.62 11.79 4.05
CA THR A 97 -9.84 12.60 4.00
C THR A 97 -11.04 11.84 4.56
N THR A 98 -11.19 10.56 4.19
CA THR A 98 -12.32 9.73 4.63
C THR A 98 -12.21 9.31 6.09
N TYR A 99 -10.98 9.03 6.56
CA TYR A 99 -10.68 8.52 7.89
C TYR A 99 -9.58 9.35 8.58
N PRO A 100 -9.85 10.64 8.90
CA PRO A 100 -8.83 11.57 9.38
C PRO A 100 -8.15 11.13 10.68
N ASN A 101 -8.88 10.43 11.55
CA ASN A 101 -8.38 9.98 12.84
C ASN A 101 -7.79 8.56 12.83
N SER A 102 -7.67 7.93 11.65
CA SER A 102 -7.14 6.57 11.54
C SER A 102 -5.63 6.54 11.71
N LYS A 103 -5.18 6.17 12.92
CA LYS A 103 -3.77 5.93 13.24
C LYS A 103 -3.14 4.89 12.33
N ARG A 104 -3.91 3.86 11.95
CA ARG A 104 -3.46 2.81 11.03
C ARG A 104 -3.12 3.36 9.65
N ILE A 105 -4.04 4.13 9.05
CA ILE A 105 -3.83 4.71 7.72
C ILE A 105 -2.67 5.70 7.75
N LEU A 106 -2.55 6.50 8.81
CA LEU A 106 -1.45 7.44 8.97
C LEU A 106 -0.09 6.71 9.04
N ASN A 107 0.02 5.64 9.84
CA ASN A 107 1.24 4.84 9.92
C ASN A 107 1.55 4.10 8.60
N ASP A 108 0.54 3.49 7.94
CA ASP A 108 0.71 2.83 6.64
C ASP A 108 1.24 3.85 5.59
N TYR A 109 0.68 5.06 5.56
CA TYR A 109 1.10 6.11 4.62
C TYR A 109 2.55 6.55 4.89
N ALA A 110 2.88 6.88 6.14
CA ALA A 110 4.22 7.30 6.52
C ALA A 110 5.27 6.23 6.20
N TYR A 111 4.96 4.95 6.40
CA TYR A 111 5.84 3.85 6.06
C TYR A 111 6.05 3.73 4.54
N VAL A 112 5.01 3.89 3.71
CA VAL A 112 5.17 3.90 2.26
C VAL A 112 6.03 5.08 1.80
N VAL A 113 5.84 6.28 2.37
CA VAL A 113 6.67 7.46 2.08
C VAL A 113 8.13 7.21 2.48
N SER A 114 8.38 6.56 3.61
CA SER A 114 9.74 6.25 4.06
C SER A 114 10.44 5.24 3.15
N VAL A 115 9.69 4.29 2.57
CA VAL A 115 10.23 3.34 1.60
C VAL A 115 10.50 3.98 0.23
N LYS A 116 9.71 4.99 -0.18
CA LYS A 116 9.98 5.79 -1.37
C LYS A 116 11.34 6.51 -1.28
N GLY A 117 11.67 7.07 -0.11
CA GLY A 117 13.03 7.44 0.28
C GLY A 117 13.55 8.79 -0.23
N ASP A 118 12.70 9.60 -0.87
CA ASP A 118 13.07 10.87 -1.51
C ASP A 118 12.12 12.04 -1.16
N ASP A 119 11.04 11.80 -0.40
CA ASP A 119 10.09 12.84 0.06
C ASP A 119 10.20 13.11 1.56
N LYS A 120 11.29 13.79 1.91
CA LYS A 120 11.63 14.15 3.28
C LYS A 120 10.59 15.09 3.93
N PRO A 121 10.07 16.14 3.24
CA PRO A 121 9.04 17.00 3.82
C PRO A 121 7.74 16.26 4.13
N ALA A 122 7.24 15.42 3.21
CA ALA A 122 6.03 14.65 3.45
C ALA A 122 6.22 13.68 4.62
N LEU A 123 7.35 12.97 4.67
CA LEU A 123 7.63 12.04 5.75
C LEU A 123 7.72 12.76 7.10
N LYS A 124 8.40 13.91 7.18
CA LYS A 124 8.51 14.69 8.41
C LYS A 124 7.12 15.05 8.95
N ARG A 125 6.25 15.61 8.11
CA ARG A 125 4.87 15.97 8.47
C ARG A 125 4.10 14.77 9.03
N LEU A 126 4.16 13.63 8.35
CA LEU A 126 3.42 12.43 8.76
C LEU A 126 3.97 11.87 10.08
N LEU A 127 5.29 11.86 10.28
CA LEU A 127 5.92 11.40 11.53
C LEU A 127 5.60 12.31 12.71
N GLU A 128 5.56 13.63 12.50
CA GLU A 128 5.13 14.59 13.51
C GLU A 128 3.66 14.37 13.91
N GLU A 129 2.80 14.07 12.94
CA GLU A 129 1.40 13.75 13.20
C GLU A 129 1.22 12.41 13.93
N ILE A 130 2.05 11.40 13.62
CA ILE A 130 2.05 10.11 14.33
C ILE A 130 2.42 10.32 15.80
N GLY A 131 3.49 11.09 16.07
CA GLY A 131 3.95 11.37 17.43
C GLY A 131 4.06 10.09 18.29
N PRO A 132 3.34 10.00 19.43
CA PRO A 132 3.36 8.82 20.29
C PRO A 132 2.51 7.65 19.78
N ASP A 133 1.66 7.85 18.77
CA ASP A 133 0.71 6.87 18.22
C ASP A 133 1.32 5.96 17.14
N PHE A 134 2.61 5.67 17.29
CA PHE A 134 3.34 4.73 16.47
C PHE A 134 2.78 3.30 16.62
N ILE A 135 2.64 2.58 15.51
CA ILE A 135 2.17 1.19 15.49
C ILE A 135 3.28 0.29 14.93
N ALA A 136 3.97 -0.45 15.80
CA ALA A 136 5.13 -1.29 15.43
C ALA A 136 4.87 -2.22 14.25
N ALA A 137 3.71 -2.89 14.23
CA ALA A 137 3.31 -3.80 13.15
C ALA A 137 3.22 -3.13 11.76
N ARG A 138 3.19 -1.80 11.67
CA ARG A 138 3.19 -1.05 10.39
C ARG A 138 4.58 -0.61 9.94
N TRP A 139 5.58 -0.82 10.80
CA TRP A 139 6.96 -0.43 10.57
C TRP A 139 7.90 -1.65 10.67
N ARG A 140 7.51 -2.76 10.02
CA ARG A 140 8.27 -4.03 9.99
C ARG A 140 8.54 -4.61 11.39
N ASP A 141 7.66 -4.34 12.36
CA ASP A 141 7.87 -4.67 13.78
C ASP A 141 9.22 -4.13 14.32
N SER A 142 9.71 -3.03 13.77
CA SER A 142 10.99 -2.40 14.14
C SER A 142 10.79 -0.94 14.57
N PRO A 143 10.72 -0.69 15.89
CA PRO A 143 10.81 0.66 16.44
C PRO A 143 12.10 1.39 16.00
N GLU A 144 13.19 0.66 15.79
CA GLU A 144 14.48 1.21 15.36
C GLU A 144 14.39 1.78 13.94
N TYR A 145 13.65 1.12 13.04
CA TYR A 145 13.42 1.63 11.70
C TYR A 145 12.62 2.94 11.73
N PHE A 146 11.58 3.02 12.56
CA PHE A 146 10.80 4.25 12.76
C PHE A 146 11.68 5.41 13.25
N GLU A 147 12.47 5.19 14.30
CA GLU A 147 13.37 6.21 14.83
C GLU A 147 14.45 6.61 13.81
N LYS A 148 14.99 5.66 13.04
CA LYS A 148 15.92 5.95 11.93
C LYS A 148 15.28 6.87 10.89
N MET A 149 14.03 6.62 10.51
CA MET A 149 13.30 7.44 9.53
C MET A 149 12.96 8.83 10.09
N LYS A 150 12.65 8.93 11.38
CA LYS A 150 12.46 10.20 12.08
C LYS A 150 13.73 11.04 12.14
N ILE A 151 14.88 10.41 12.42
CA ILE A 151 16.18 11.09 12.38
C ILE A 151 16.47 11.56 10.95
N TRP A 152 16.30 10.69 9.95
CA TRP A 152 16.54 11.03 8.55
C TRP A 152 15.67 12.21 8.10
N ALA A 153 14.36 12.19 8.41
CA ALA A 153 13.41 13.25 8.05
C ALA A 153 13.77 14.63 8.64
N ASN A 154 14.42 14.65 9.81
CA ASN A 154 14.78 15.88 10.52
C ASN A 154 16.19 16.42 10.21
N LYS A 155 17.01 15.70 9.45
CA LYS A 155 18.33 16.25 9.05
C LYS A 155 18.15 17.52 8.21
N PRO A 156 19.05 18.51 8.29
CA PRO A 156 19.14 19.55 7.26
C PRO A 156 19.42 18.92 5.89
N ASN A 157 19.11 19.64 4.81
CA ASN A 157 19.54 19.26 3.45
C ASN A 157 20.99 19.66 3.22
#